data_AF-A0A2D8DA24-F1
#
_entry.id   AF-A0A2D8DA24-F1
#
_cell.length_a   1.000
_cell.length_b   1.000
_cell.length_c   1.000
_cell.angle_alpha   90.00
_cell.angle_beta   90.00
_cell.angle_gamma   90.00
#
_symmetry.space_group_name_H-M   'P 1'
#
loop_
_entity.id
_entity.type
_entity.pdbx_description
1 polymer ?
#
loop_
_entity_poly.entity_id
_entity_poly.type
_entity_poly.pdbx_seq_one_letter_code
_entity_poly.pdbx_strand_id
1 'polypeptide(L)'
;MPGWMSRYPGKTCTLCARPLFLLPFISSRHYRSVLSAIDVVKIIMLPVMAGATISFAMGRLEADSYACIVAGALLTWGMIDVWDGTAGLRTGLDKVRKRICRGAVARKMSLAKTIFGSASMVLGAIGLLMVR
;
A
#
# COMPACT_ATOMS: atom_id res chain seq x y z
N MET A 1 -19.09 6.25 23.09
CA MET A 1 -18.59 5.64 21.83
C MET A 1 -18.33 4.17 22.12
N PRO A 2 -18.99 3.19 21.47
CA PRO A 2 -18.74 1.80 21.79
C PRO A 2 -17.37 1.39 21.26
N GLY A 3 -16.45 1.10 22.19
CA GLY A 3 -15.14 0.55 21.93
C GLY A 3 -15.26 -0.87 21.40
N TRP A 4 -14.54 -1.16 20.33
CA TRP A 4 -14.49 -2.49 19.73
C TRP A 4 -13.68 -3.44 20.60
N MET A 5 -14.36 -4.23 21.44
CA MET A 5 -13.81 -5.44 22.07
C MET A 5 -14.08 -6.65 21.15
N SER A 6 -13.28 -6.82 20.09
CA SER A 6 -13.25 -8.09 19.35
C SER A 6 -12.17 -9.00 19.94
N ARG A 7 -12.59 -10.15 20.49
CA ARG A 7 -11.72 -11.17 21.12
C ARG A 7 -10.88 -11.98 20.11
N TYR A 8 -11.04 -11.73 18.81
CA TYR A 8 -10.27 -12.38 17.75
C TYR A 8 -9.73 -11.33 16.75
N PRO A 9 -8.42 -11.37 16.40
CA PRO A 9 -7.87 -10.46 15.42
C PRO A 9 -8.37 -10.91 14.05
N GLY A 10 -9.36 -10.21 13.50
CA GLY A 10 -9.78 -10.43 12.12
C GLY A 10 -8.60 -10.15 11.20
N LYS A 11 -7.98 -11.21 10.64
CA LYS A 11 -6.89 -11.12 9.66
C LYS A 11 -7.29 -10.26 8.45
N THR A 12 -8.58 -10.23 8.14
CA THR A 12 -9.21 -9.44 7.09
C THR A 12 -10.48 -8.76 7.60
N CYS A 13 -10.79 -7.60 7.03
CA CYS A 13 -12.04 -6.90 7.23
C CYS A 13 -13.21 -7.73 6.69
N THR A 14 -14.21 -8.07 7.52
CA THR A 14 -15.37 -8.88 7.09
C THR A 14 -16.27 -8.17 6.07
N LEU A 15 -16.25 -6.84 6.05
CA LEU A 15 -17.04 -6.03 5.11
C LEU A 15 -16.28 -5.72 3.81
N CYS A 16 -14.95 -5.58 3.89
CA CYS A 16 -14.13 -4.97 2.85
C CYS A 16 -12.97 -5.86 2.39
N ALA A 17 -12.83 -7.07 2.94
CA ALA A 17 -11.81 -8.09 2.65
C ALA A 17 -10.33 -7.63 2.74
N ARG A 18 -10.07 -6.38 3.16
CA ARG A 18 -8.70 -5.85 3.28
C ARG A 18 -7.95 -6.47 4.44
N PRO A 19 -6.66 -6.81 4.29
CA PRO A 19 -5.85 -7.34 5.38
C PRO A 19 -5.65 -6.27 6.45
N LEU A 20 -6.05 -6.58 7.68
CA LEU A 20 -5.96 -5.68 8.82
C LEU A 20 -4.71 -6.05 9.64
N PHE A 21 -3.85 -5.07 9.89
CA PHE A 21 -2.78 -5.17 10.87
C PHE A 21 -3.19 -4.39 12.13
N LEU A 22 -3.05 -5.05 13.28
CA LEU A 22 -3.10 -4.38 14.57
C LEU A 22 -1.71 -3.84 14.89
N LEU A 23 -1.55 -2.53 14.80
CA LEU A 23 -0.34 -1.85 15.23
C LEU A 23 -0.56 -1.13 16.56
N PRO A 24 0.43 -1.15 17.47
CA PRO A 24 0.39 -0.34 18.68
C PRO A 24 0.40 1.14 18.29
N PHE A 25 -0.49 1.93 18.88
CA PHE A 25 -0.55 3.37 18.61
C PHE A 25 0.63 4.07 19.31
N ILE A 26 1.35 4.91 18.57
CA ILE A 26 2.56 5.62 19.07
C ILE A 26 2.23 6.51 20.27
N SER A 27 1.03 7.08 20.32
CA SER A 27 0.63 8.01 21.38
C SER A 27 -0.05 7.34 22.59
N SER A 28 -0.39 6.05 22.54
CA SER A 28 -0.95 5.36 23.70
C SER A 28 -0.74 3.85 23.62
N ARG A 29 0.06 3.32 24.55
CA ARG A 29 0.38 1.87 24.68
C ARG A 29 -0.86 0.97 24.83
N HIS A 30 -2.01 1.53 25.22
CA HIS A 30 -3.25 0.80 25.45
C HIS A 30 -4.23 0.83 24.28
N TYR A 31 -3.97 1.62 23.24
CA TYR A 31 -4.81 1.63 22.03
C TYR A 31 -4.07 0.98 20.88
N ARG A 32 -4.73 0.03 20.23
CA ARG A 32 -4.26 -0.56 18.97
C ARG A 32 -5.06 0.04 17.83
N SER A 33 -4.38 0.69 16.90
CA SER A 33 -5.01 1.21 15.69
C SER A 33 -5.06 0.11 14.64
N VAL A 34 -6.25 -0.11 14.06
CA VAL A 34 -6.41 -0.99 12.90
C VAL A 34 -5.93 -0.21 11.67
N LEU A 35 -4.69 -0.49 11.24
CA LEU A 35 -4.18 -0.01 9.96
C LEU A 35 -4.33 -1.12 8.92
N SER A 36 -4.56 -0.71 7.68
CA SER A 36 -4.42 -1.65 6.57
C SER A 36 -2.94 -2.03 6.45
N ALA A 37 -2.62 -3.30 6.25
CA ALA A 37 -1.25 -3.76 5.93
C ALA A 37 -0.59 -2.88 4.85
N ILE A 38 -1.43 -2.50 3.90
CA ILE A 38 -1.18 -1.67 2.73
C ILE A 38 -0.61 -0.30 3.11
N ASP A 39 -1.15 0.33 4.15
CA ASP A 39 -0.68 1.66 4.59
C ASP A 39 0.69 1.56 5.26
N VAL A 40 0.95 0.47 5.98
CA VAL A 40 2.20 0.24 6.72
C VAL A 40 3.36 0.04 5.75
N VAL A 41 3.17 -0.80 4.72
CA VAL A 41 4.21 -1.05 3.72
C VAL A 41 4.52 0.23 2.94
N LYS A 42 3.50 1.04 2.61
CA LYS A 42 3.71 2.34 1.96
C LYS A 42 4.51 3.31 2.84
N ILE A 43 4.23 3.36 4.14
CA ILE A 43 4.97 4.20 5.10
C ILE A 43 6.43 3.75 5.23
N ILE A 44 6.70 2.44 5.23
CA ILE A 44 8.08 1.90 5.34
C ILE A 44 8.87 2.13 4.05
N MET A 45 8.23 2.00 2.88
CA MET A 45 8.89 2.21 1.59
C MET A 45 9.28 3.68 1.34
N LEU A 46 8.59 4.65 1.94
CA LEU A 46 8.88 6.07 1.76
C LEU A 46 10.30 6.47 2.23
N PRO A 47 10.74 6.14 3.47
CA PRO A 47 12.12 6.35 3.90
C PRO A 47 13.16 5.65 3.04
N VAL A 48 12.87 4.43 2.58
CA VAL A 48 13.78 3.67 1.70
C VAL A 48 13.98 4.41 0.38
N MET A 49 12.90 4.84 -0.26
CA MET A 49 12.96 5.61 -1.50
C MET A 49 13.63 6.97 -1.31
N ALA A 50 13.29 7.70 -0.25
CA ALA A 50 13.92 8.99 0.05
C ALA A 50 15.43 8.82 0.27
N GLY A 51 15.84 7.82 1.05
CA GLY A 51 17.24 7.50 1.29
C GLY A 51 17.99 7.10 0.02
N ALA A 52 17.36 6.29 -0.83
CA ALA A 52 17.93 5.88 -2.12
C ALA A 52 18.09 7.08 -3.08
N THR A 53 17.08 7.94 -3.19
CA THR A 53 17.14 9.15 -4.03
C THR A 53 18.20 10.12 -3.54
N ILE A 54 18.30 10.36 -2.23
CA ILE A 54 19.37 11.21 -1.66
C ILE A 54 20.74 10.59 -1.92
N SER A 55 20.91 9.29 -1.70
CA SER A 55 22.19 8.61 -1.90
C SER A 55 22.62 8.63 -3.37
N PHE A 56 21.68 8.46 -4.30
CA PHE A 56 21.91 8.61 -5.74
C PHE A 56 22.30 10.04 -6.11
N ALA A 57 21.57 11.05 -5.60
CA ALA A 57 21.88 12.46 -5.84
C ALA A 57 23.26 12.87 -5.31
N MET A 58 23.72 12.23 -4.23
CA MET A 58 25.06 12.43 -3.67
C MET A 58 26.16 11.61 -4.38
N GLY A 59 25.82 10.86 -5.44
CA GLY A 59 26.77 10.00 -6.16
C GLY A 59 27.27 8.80 -5.36
N ARG A 60 26.58 8.44 -4.27
CA ARG A 60 26.92 7.30 -3.39
C ARG A 60 26.23 6.00 -3.79
N LEU A 61 25.39 6.05 -4.83
CA LEU A 61 24.64 4.91 -5.32
C LEU A 61 24.77 4.88 -6.85
N GLU A 62 25.12 3.72 -7.40
CA GLU A 62 25.18 3.51 -8.84
C GLU A 62 23.79 3.59 -9.47
N ALA A 63 23.73 3.95 -10.74
CA ALA A 63 22.47 4.09 -11.48
C ALA A 63 21.68 2.77 -11.51
N ASP A 64 22.36 1.64 -11.72
CA ASP A 64 21.75 0.31 -11.75
C ASP A 64 21.18 -0.09 -10.38
N SER A 65 21.92 0.18 -9.31
CA SER A 65 21.45 -0.03 -7.93
C SER A 65 20.23 0.83 -7.60
N TYR A 66 20.24 2.11 -8.00
CA TYR A 66 19.11 3.01 -7.82
C TYR A 66 17.89 2.56 -8.61
N ALA A 67 18.07 2.20 -9.89
CA ALA A 67 17.02 1.69 -10.75
C ALA A 67 16.39 0.41 -10.19
N CYS A 68 17.20 -0.49 -9.62
CA CYS A 68 16.71 -1.70 -8.96
C CYS A 68 15.81 -1.37 -7.75
N ILE A 69 16.20 -0.39 -6.92
CA ILE A 69 15.39 0.06 -5.78
C ILE A 69 14.07 0.69 -6.26
N VAL A 70 14.12 1.57 -7.27
CA VAL A 70 12.93 2.20 -7.86
C VAL A 70 11.99 1.12 -8.43
N ALA A 71 12.53 0.15 -9.15
CA ALA A 71 11.77 -0.94 -9.74
C ALA A 71 11.11 -1.83 -8.66
N GLY A 72 11.83 -2.14 -7.59
CA GLY A 72 11.29 -2.85 -6.43
C GLY A 72 10.17 -2.09 -5.72
N ALA A 73 10.31 -0.76 -5.59
CA ALA A 73 9.27 0.09 -5.01
C ALA A 73 8.02 0.15 -5.91
N LEU A 74 8.19 0.29 -7.22
CA LEU A 74 7.09 0.26 -8.20
C LEU A 74 6.33 -1.06 -8.18
N LEU A 75 7.05 -2.19 -8.10
CA LEU A 75 6.42 -3.52 -7.95
C LEU A 75 5.63 -3.62 -6.65
N THR A 76 6.22 -3.17 -5.55
CA THR A 76 5.60 -3.25 -4.23
C THR A 76 4.33 -2.39 -4.15
N TRP A 77 4.42 -1.11 -4.55
CA TRP A 77 3.26 -0.23 -4.61
C TRP A 77 2.22 -0.69 -5.62
N GLY A 78 2.66 -1.17 -6.78
CA GLY A 78 1.79 -1.70 -7.81
C GLY A 78 0.96 -2.88 -7.32
N MET A 79 1.60 -3.86 -6.67
CA MET A 79 0.93 -5.02 -6.08
C MET A 79 -0.09 -4.61 -5.01
N ILE A 80 0.28 -3.64 -4.17
CA ILE A 80 -0.59 -3.09 -3.14
C ILE A 80 -1.83 -2.42 -3.74
N ASP A 81 -1.66 -1.62 -4.79
CA ASP A 81 -2.75 -0.90 -5.44
C ASP A 81 -3.68 -1.84 -6.21
N VAL A 82 -3.15 -2.89 -6.85
CA VAL A 82 -3.95 -3.97 -7.45
C VAL A 82 -4.74 -4.72 -6.39
N TRP A 83 -4.14 -5.06 -5.25
CA TRP A 83 -4.84 -5.73 -4.16
C TRP A 83 -5.96 -4.84 -3.59
N ASP A 84 -5.68 -3.57 -3.34
CA ASP A 84 -6.67 -2.63 -2.79
C ASP A 84 -7.83 -2.39 -3.77
N GLY A 85 -7.50 -2.24 -5.05
CA GLY A 85 -8.47 -2.07 -6.13
C GLY A 85 -9.35 -3.30 -6.33
N THR A 86 -8.77 -4.51 -6.38
CA THR A 86 -9.53 -5.75 -6.53
C THR A 86 -10.46 -6.01 -5.33
N ALA A 87 -10.00 -5.72 -4.09
CA ALA A 87 -10.85 -5.79 -2.91
C ALA A 87 -12.02 -4.79 -2.96
N GLY A 88 -11.75 -3.55 -3.40
CA GLY A 88 -12.79 -2.54 -3.57
C GLY A 88 -13.79 -2.84 -4.68
N LEU A 89 -13.36 -3.49 -5.78
CA LEU A 89 -14.24 -3.95 -6.85
C LEU A 89 -15.15 -5.10 -6.40
N ARG A 90 -14.62 -6.06 -5.63
CA ARG A 90 -15.41 -7.19 -5.11
C ARG A 90 -16.46 -6.75 -4.09
N THR A 91 -16.14 -5.77 -3.25
CA THR A 91 -17.00 -5.38 -2.12
C THR A 91 -17.84 -4.14 -2.38
N GLY A 92 -17.54 -3.38 -3.44
CA GLY A 92 -18.22 -2.11 -3.73
C GLY A 92 -17.97 -1.02 -2.67
N LEU A 93 -16.94 -1.21 -1.83
CA LEU A 93 -16.54 -0.34 -0.75
C LEU A 93 -15.09 0.10 -0.95
N ASP A 94 -14.86 1.42 -0.98
CA ASP A 94 -13.51 1.96 -1.02
C ASP A 94 -13.27 2.88 0.18
N LYS A 95 -12.19 2.62 0.92
CA LYS A 95 -11.76 3.48 2.02
C LYS A 95 -10.70 4.45 1.50
N VAL A 96 -11.03 5.74 1.50
CA VAL A 96 -10.11 6.83 1.16
C VAL A 96 -9.85 7.64 2.42
N ARG A 97 -8.66 7.46 3.02
CA ARG A 97 -8.28 8.04 4.31
C ARG A 97 -9.31 7.74 5.42
N LYS A 98 -10.13 8.75 5.78
CA LYS A 98 -11.15 8.71 6.83
C LYS A 98 -12.59 8.59 6.29
N ARG A 99 -12.78 8.54 4.96
CA ARG A 99 -14.11 8.39 4.34
C ARG A 99 -14.27 7.02 3.69
N ILE A 100 -15.47 6.45 3.84
CA ILE A 100 -15.88 5.21 3.17
C ILE A 100 -16.77 5.61 2.00
N CYS A 101 -16.27 5.44 0.79
CA CYS A 101 -17.04 5.61 -0.44
C CYS A 101 -17.77 4.30 -0.75
N ARG A 102 -19.00 4.38 -1.27
CA ARG A 102 -19.82 3.22 -1.66
C ARG A 102 -20.31 3.34 -3.10
N GLY A 103 -20.70 2.22 -3.70
CA GLY A 103 -21.40 2.19 -4.98
C GLY A 103 -20.52 2.59 -6.17
N ALA A 104 -21.06 3.37 -7.10
CA ALA A 104 -20.39 3.70 -8.36
C ALA A 104 -19.05 4.45 -8.17
N VAL A 105 -18.97 5.34 -7.17
CA VAL A 105 -17.74 6.09 -6.86
C VAL A 105 -16.65 5.15 -6.34
N ALA A 106 -17.01 4.20 -5.46
CA ALA A 106 -16.07 3.19 -4.97
C ALA A 106 -15.55 2.31 -6.10
N ARG A 107 -16.41 1.91 -7.04
CA ARG A 107 -15.99 1.10 -8.21
C ARG A 107 -15.03 1.87 -9.11
N LYS A 108 -15.31 3.12 -9.44
CA LYS A 108 -14.41 3.97 -10.26
C LYS A 108 -13.05 4.13 -9.61
N MET A 109 -13.02 4.42 -8.30
CA MET A 109 -11.78 4.59 -7.55
C MET A 109 -10.98 3.27 -7.47
N SER A 110 -11.67 2.14 -7.28
CA SER A 110 -11.06 0.82 -7.21
C SER A 110 -10.51 0.36 -8.56
N LEU A 111 -11.21 0.68 -9.66
CA LEU A 111 -10.72 0.49 -11.03
C LEU A 111 -9.45 1.30 -11.27
N ALA A 112 -9.44 2.58 -10.90
CA ALA A 112 -8.28 3.45 -11.06
C ALA A 112 -7.05 2.90 -10.30
N LYS A 113 -7.23 2.45 -9.05
CA LYS A 113 -6.17 1.80 -8.26
C LYS A 113 -5.65 0.53 -8.94
N THR A 114 -6.54 -0.29 -9.47
CA THR A 114 -6.14 -1.53 -10.15
C THR A 114 -5.33 -1.24 -11.41
N ILE A 115 -5.77 -0.27 -12.23
CA ILE A 115 -5.06 0.13 -13.45
C ILE A 115 -3.69 0.72 -13.11
N PHE A 116 -3.64 1.70 -12.20
CA PHE A 116 -2.38 2.32 -11.79
C PHE A 116 -1.42 1.31 -11.17
N GLY A 117 -1.96 0.40 -10.35
CA GLY A 117 -1.18 -0.68 -9.76
C GLY A 117 -0.59 -1.62 -10.80
N SER A 118 -1.39 -2.05 -11.78
CA SER A 118 -0.91 -2.92 -12.87
C SER A 118 0.15 -2.23 -13.73
N ALA A 119 -0.03 -0.95 -14.07
CA ALA A 119 0.95 -0.18 -14.82
C ALA A 119 2.27 -0.05 -14.04
N SER A 120 2.20 0.21 -12.74
CA SER A 120 3.38 0.28 -11.86
C SER A 120 4.11 -1.06 -11.80
N MET A 121 3.38 -2.17 -11.73
CA MET A 121 3.99 -3.52 -11.76
C MET A 121 4.70 -3.80 -13.08
N VAL A 122 4.09 -3.44 -14.22
CA VAL A 122 4.70 -3.61 -15.55
C VAL A 122 5.97 -2.79 -15.66
N LEU A 123 5.93 -1.51 -15.26
CA LEU A 123 7.11 -0.63 -15.28
C LEU A 123 8.22 -1.15 -14.36
N GLY A 124 7.88 -1.58 -13.14
CA GLY A 124 8.85 -2.16 -12.22
C GLY A 124 9.46 -3.47 -12.73
N ALA A 125 8.64 -4.35 -13.33
CA ALA A 125 9.14 -5.60 -13.93
C ALA A 125 10.09 -5.32 -15.11
N ILE A 126 9.71 -4.41 -16.01
CA ILE A 126 10.58 -3.99 -17.13
C ILE A 126 11.87 -3.35 -16.60
N GLY A 127 11.77 -2.49 -15.58
CA GLY A 127 12.93 -1.88 -14.94
C GLY A 127 13.91 -2.92 -14.41
N LEU A 128 13.44 -3.93 -13.68
CA LEU A 128 14.30 -5.02 -13.20
C LEU A 128 14.92 -5.85 -14.34
N LEU A 129 14.21 -6.05 -15.45
CA LEU A 129 14.75 -6.78 -16.61
C LEU A 129 15.82 -5.99 -17.37
N MET A 130 15.83 -4.66 -17.25
CA MET A 130 16.77 -3.79 -17.96
C MET A 130 18.00 -3.41 -17.14
N VAL A 131 17.94 -3.53 -15.81
CA VAL A 131 19.10 -3.39 -14.93
C VAL A 131 20.03 -4.60 -15.13
N ARG A 132 21.33 -4.35 -15.27
CA ARG A 132 22.37 -5.38 -15.47
C ARG A 132 23.44 -5.31 -14.40
#